data_AF-A0A2U3CC69-F1
#
_entry.id   AF-A0A2U3CC69-F1
#
_cell.length_a   1.000
_cell.length_b   1.000
_cell.length_c   1.000
_cell.angle_alpha   90.00
_cell.angle_beta   90.00
_cell.angle_gamma   90.00
#
_symmetry.space_group_name_H-M   'P 1'
#
loop_
_entity.id
_entity.type
_entity.pdbx_description
1 polymer ?
#
loop_
_entity_poly.entity_id
_entity_poly.type
_entity_poly.pdbx_seq_one_letter_code
_entity_poly.pdbx_strand_id
1 'polypeptide(L)'
;MRSISELVKELSQLFTEVQVLTDIEDRYVYSFENIYTKPVHPMFDIIVRDDQFTASTKLLEWGRRNYITIYRKNTSDSFLLRDPSKISILLDNTKIPEISSGSEKPRKRKTLLKHKIQNYTHSVQNNITLAVQILISESNLTKCLQNNVSGRYCTITRSRNGIETWSAKGRMLLIRGLMKGDLETSKKLIDILYTCSECGNCFSESSKQSDFHKAIFHVRNIIAEKKLGPDIFQTTAFNISRTGDPAATPSEKRFTWLNNITNKNFSENPDILYWVGCMVSNRTPKTALAFYTILKEVQANFTMLGEDEGCCGYVLFSSGLWNEAKIIAKEIIQKIEKTGVEKVITPCAGCFYTFTKLFPEIFNLNIPCEVLHSTQYIKNKIETKELRLNPLNAKITYHDPCSLGRHCGIYNTPREILEAIPDLQLTEMTFNRSHARCCGG
;
A
#
# COMPACT_ATOMS: atom_id res chain seq x y z
N MET A 1 -37.73 -10.44 -25.04
CA MET A 1 -36.42 -9.83 -24.70
C MET A 1 -35.51 -10.95 -24.23
N ARG A 2 -34.30 -11.05 -24.75
CA ARG A 2 -33.29 -12.00 -24.24
C ARG A 2 -32.87 -11.60 -22.83
N SER A 3 -32.62 -12.57 -21.97
CA SER A 3 -32.17 -12.29 -20.60
C SER A 3 -30.66 -12.00 -20.58
N ILE A 4 -30.19 -11.23 -19.59
CA ILE A 4 -28.75 -10.99 -19.41
C ILE A 4 -27.99 -12.32 -19.23
N SER A 5 -28.56 -13.29 -18.52
CA SER A 5 -27.91 -14.60 -18.30
C SER A 5 -27.73 -15.39 -19.60
N GLU A 6 -28.68 -15.33 -20.53
CA GLU A 6 -28.55 -15.96 -21.86
C GLU A 6 -27.39 -15.34 -22.65
N LEU A 7 -27.31 -14.01 -22.65
CA LEU A 7 -26.25 -13.29 -23.34
C LEU A 7 -24.87 -13.56 -22.73
N VAL A 8 -24.75 -13.61 -21.40
CA VAL A 8 -23.50 -13.97 -20.72
C VAL A 8 -23.06 -15.38 -21.14
N LYS A 9 -23.97 -16.36 -21.19
CA LYS A 9 -23.65 -17.73 -21.62
C LYS A 9 -23.12 -17.79 -23.06
N GLU A 10 -23.69 -16.98 -23.96
CA GLU A 10 -23.19 -16.86 -25.34
C GLU A 10 -21.82 -16.17 -25.41
N LEU A 11 -21.64 -15.10 -24.65
CA LEU A 11 -20.36 -14.38 -24.59
C LEU A 11 -19.25 -15.25 -24.00
N SER A 12 -19.56 -16.15 -23.07
CA SER A 12 -18.61 -17.13 -22.53
C SER A 12 -18.08 -18.14 -23.58
N GLN A 13 -18.68 -18.22 -24.76
CA GLN A 13 -18.15 -19.00 -25.89
C GLN A 13 -17.09 -18.22 -26.69
N LEU A 14 -17.12 -16.88 -26.61
CA LEU A 14 -16.22 -15.97 -27.33
C LEU A 14 -15.11 -15.42 -26.44
N PHE A 15 -15.37 -15.33 -25.14
CA PHE A 15 -14.53 -14.72 -24.12
C PHE A 15 -14.44 -15.64 -22.90
N THR A 16 -13.34 -15.53 -22.16
CA THR A 16 -13.24 -16.22 -20.86
C THR A 16 -14.17 -15.58 -19.82
N GLU A 17 -14.56 -16.33 -18.78
CA GLU A 17 -15.43 -15.81 -17.72
C GLU A 17 -14.87 -14.53 -17.07
N VAL A 18 -13.55 -14.43 -16.92
CA VAL A 18 -12.88 -13.26 -16.34
C VAL A 18 -12.90 -12.02 -17.25
N GLN A 19 -13.31 -12.16 -18.50
CA GLN A 19 -13.44 -11.06 -19.45
C GLN A 19 -14.87 -10.52 -19.54
N VAL A 20 -15.88 -11.27 -19.08
CA VAL A 20 -17.29 -10.86 -19.12
C VAL A 20 -17.72 -10.47 -17.71
N LEU A 21 -17.83 -9.17 -17.47
CA LEU A 21 -18.09 -8.59 -16.16
C LEU A 21 -19.55 -8.14 -16.06
N THR A 22 -20.23 -8.60 -15.02
CA THR A 22 -21.64 -8.28 -14.75
C THR A 22 -21.90 -7.84 -13.31
N ASP A 23 -20.91 -7.95 -12.44
CA ASP A 23 -21.03 -7.54 -11.04
C ASP A 23 -21.25 -6.03 -10.93
N ILE A 24 -22.01 -5.63 -9.91
CA ILE A 24 -22.38 -4.23 -9.69
C ILE A 24 -21.16 -3.33 -9.51
N GLU A 25 -20.08 -3.82 -8.90
CA GLU A 25 -18.83 -3.08 -8.70
C GLU A 25 -18.16 -2.74 -10.03
N ASP A 26 -18.15 -3.68 -10.97
CA ASP A 26 -17.58 -3.45 -12.30
C ASP A 26 -18.46 -2.45 -13.06
N ARG A 27 -19.77 -2.71 -13.11
CA ARG A 27 -20.74 -1.83 -13.78
C ARG A 27 -20.68 -0.41 -13.25
N TYR A 28 -20.54 -0.27 -11.93
CA TYR A 28 -20.36 1.01 -11.27
C TYR A 28 -19.05 1.68 -11.70
N VAL A 29 -17.89 1.02 -11.55
CA VAL A 29 -16.59 1.62 -11.92
C VAL A 29 -16.55 2.02 -13.40
N TYR A 30 -17.08 1.17 -14.28
CA TYR A 30 -17.12 1.40 -15.71
C TYR A 30 -18.16 2.43 -16.15
N SER A 31 -19.05 2.86 -15.27
CA SER A 31 -19.92 4.01 -15.52
C SER A 31 -19.19 5.36 -15.40
N PHE A 32 -17.92 5.39 -14.97
CA PHE A 32 -17.16 6.63 -14.82
C PHE A 32 -16.00 6.74 -15.82
N GLU A 33 -15.96 7.85 -16.56
CA GLU A 33 -14.80 8.21 -17.39
C GLU A 33 -13.58 8.54 -16.54
N ASN A 34 -13.74 9.32 -15.47
CA ASN A 34 -12.71 9.58 -14.46
C ASN A 34 -13.32 9.72 -13.06
N ILE A 35 -12.46 9.84 -12.03
CA ILE A 35 -12.88 9.86 -10.61
C ILE A 35 -13.80 11.05 -10.29
N TYR A 36 -13.69 12.15 -11.03
CA TYR A 36 -14.35 13.42 -10.74
C TYR A 36 -15.58 13.68 -11.63
N THR A 37 -15.77 12.91 -12.70
CA THR A 37 -16.95 13.03 -13.57
C THR A 37 -18.20 12.43 -12.94
N LYS A 38 -19.36 12.86 -13.43
CA LYS A 38 -20.62 12.17 -13.15
C LYS A 38 -20.60 10.78 -13.80
N PRO A 39 -21.19 9.77 -13.15
CA PRO A 39 -21.42 8.48 -13.78
C PRO A 39 -22.33 8.62 -14.99
N VAL A 40 -22.10 7.80 -16.00
CA VAL A 40 -22.98 7.67 -17.15
C VAL A 40 -24.12 6.71 -16.77
N HIS A 41 -25.33 7.26 -16.63
CA HIS A 41 -26.54 6.49 -16.34
C HIS A 41 -27.39 6.28 -17.60
N PRO A 42 -28.09 5.14 -17.73
CA PRO A 42 -28.00 3.94 -16.88
C PRO A 42 -26.64 3.23 -16.98
N MET A 43 -26.23 2.45 -15.97
CA MET A 43 -24.98 1.69 -16.05
C MET A 43 -25.05 0.64 -17.16
N PHE A 44 -23.91 0.30 -17.77
CA PHE A 44 -23.86 -0.81 -18.72
C PHE A 44 -24.28 -2.11 -18.05
N ASP A 45 -24.96 -2.98 -18.78
CA ASP A 45 -25.44 -4.27 -18.26
C ASP A 45 -24.32 -5.31 -18.23
N ILE A 46 -23.47 -5.29 -19.25
CA ILE A 46 -22.33 -6.19 -19.41
C ILE A 46 -21.10 -5.37 -19.80
N ILE A 47 -19.95 -5.65 -19.20
CA ILE A 47 -18.66 -5.14 -19.65
C ILE A 47 -17.83 -6.30 -20.20
N VAL A 48 -17.26 -6.14 -21.38
CA VAL A 48 -16.35 -7.09 -21.99
C VAL A 48 -14.95 -6.49 -22.02
N ARG A 49 -14.00 -7.18 -21.40
CA ARG A 49 -12.58 -6.79 -21.35
C ARG A 49 -11.76 -7.59 -22.37
N ASP A 50 -11.19 -6.90 -23.36
CA ASP A 50 -10.32 -7.51 -24.39
C ASP A 50 -9.10 -6.63 -24.68
N ASP A 51 -8.04 -6.80 -23.90
CA ASP A 51 -6.82 -5.99 -24.04
C ASP A 51 -5.88 -6.45 -25.17
N GLN A 52 -6.09 -7.66 -25.69
CA GLN A 52 -5.32 -8.24 -26.79
C GLN A 52 -5.95 -7.98 -28.17
N PHE A 53 -7.15 -7.39 -28.22
CA PHE A 53 -7.91 -7.15 -29.45
C PHE A 53 -8.21 -8.43 -30.26
N THR A 54 -8.10 -9.60 -29.64
CA THR A 54 -8.21 -10.89 -30.35
C THR A 54 -9.65 -11.26 -30.67
N ALA A 55 -10.62 -10.74 -29.90
CA ALA A 55 -12.03 -11.07 -30.04
C ALA A 55 -12.95 -9.84 -30.17
N SER A 56 -12.40 -8.62 -30.11
CA SER A 56 -13.13 -7.36 -30.26
C SER A 56 -13.97 -7.29 -31.55
N THR A 57 -13.44 -7.75 -32.69
CA THR A 57 -14.19 -7.80 -33.97
C THR A 57 -15.35 -8.81 -33.90
N LYS A 58 -15.11 -9.98 -33.29
CA LYS A 58 -16.15 -11.01 -33.11
C LYS A 58 -17.30 -10.51 -32.22
N LEU A 59 -17.00 -9.74 -31.17
CA LEU A 59 -18.03 -9.13 -30.32
C LEU A 59 -18.90 -8.13 -31.09
N LEU A 60 -18.31 -7.30 -31.95
CA LEU A 60 -19.08 -6.35 -32.76
C LEU A 60 -20.00 -7.06 -33.76
N GLU A 61 -19.50 -8.12 -34.42
CA GLU A 61 -20.31 -8.94 -35.31
C GLU A 61 -21.43 -9.66 -34.57
N TRP A 62 -21.12 -10.24 -33.40
CA TRP A 62 -22.09 -10.87 -32.53
C TRP A 62 -23.16 -9.86 -32.07
N GLY A 63 -22.77 -8.64 -31.69
CA GLY A 63 -23.70 -7.57 -31.31
C GLY A 63 -24.66 -7.22 -32.44
N ARG A 64 -24.16 -7.05 -33.68
CA ARG A 64 -24.99 -6.79 -34.87
C ARG A 64 -25.99 -7.92 -35.13
N ARG A 65 -25.55 -9.19 -35.08
CA ARG A 65 -26.43 -10.36 -35.29
C ARG A 65 -27.54 -10.46 -34.25
N ASN A 66 -27.26 -10.03 -33.02
CA ASN A 66 -28.21 -10.08 -31.91
C ASN A 66 -28.97 -8.78 -31.67
N TYR A 67 -28.82 -7.78 -32.55
CA TYR A 67 -29.43 -6.44 -32.40
C TYR A 67 -29.07 -5.74 -31.07
N ILE A 68 -27.84 -5.94 -30.59
CA ILE A 68 -27.30 -5.34 -29.38
C ILE A 68 -26.22 -4.31 -29.74
N THR A 69 -26.37 -3.09 -29.23
CA THR A 69 -25.37 -2.04 -29.39
C THR A 69 -24.19 -2.29 -28.47
N ILE A 70 -23.00 -2.44 -29.06
CA ILE A 70 -21.72 -2.52 -28.36
C ILE A 70 -21.09 -1.14 -28.32
N TYR A 71 -20.91 -0.59 -27.13
CA TYR A 71 -20.24 0.69 -26.88
C TYR A 71 -18.76 0.44 -26.66
N ARG A 72 -17.89 1.36 -27.10
CA ARG A 72 -16.44 1.25 -26.89
C ARG A 72 -15.99 2.27 -25.85
N LYS A 73 -15.11 1.85 -24.93
CA LYS A 73 -14.48 2.77 -23.97
C LYS A 73 -13.55 3.74 -24.72
N ASN A 74 -13.58 5.02 -24.35
CA ASN A 74 -12.75 6.09 -24.92
C ASN A 74 -13.00 6.45 -26.40
N THR A 75 -14.11 6.02 -27.01
CA THR A 75 -14.57 6.63 -28.27
C THR A 75 -15.46 7.82 -27.93
N SER A 76 -15.44 8.87 -28.76
CA SER A 76 -16.28 10.07 -28.62
C SER A 76 -17.78 9.80 -28.82
N ASP A 77 -18.17 8.53 -28.86
CA ASP A 77 -19.56 8.12 -28.96
C ASP A 77 -20.26 8.57 -27.69
N SER A 78 -21.13 9.58 -27.81
CA SER A 78 -21.81 10.16 -26.66
C SER A 78 -22.63 9.06 -25.97
N PHE A 79 -22.13 8.53 -24.86
CA PHE A 79 -22.83 7.56 -24.01
C PHE A 79 -24.17 8.10 -23.44
N LEU A 80 -24.47 9.38 -23.73
CA LEU A 80 -25.68 10.13 -23.38
C LEU A 80 -26.91 9.76 -24.23
N LEU A 81 -26.75 9.10 -25.38
CA LEU A 81 -27.87 8.71 -26.26
C LEU A 81 -28.34 7.26 -26.05
N ARG A 82 -28.00 6.65 -24.91
CA ARG A 82 -28.33 5.24 -24.63
C ARG A 82 -29.80 5.08 -24.27
N ASP A 83 -30.46 4.15 -24.94
CA ASP A 83 -31.83 3.72 -24.66
C ASP A 83 -31.85 2.80 -23.42
N PRO A 84 -32.43 3.22 -22.28
CA PRO A 84 -32.46 2.42 -21.05
C PRO A 84 -33.27 1.13 -21.18
N SER A 85 -34.15 1.02 -22.19
CA SER A 85 -34.99 -0.15 -22.41
C SER A 85 -34.25 -1.31 -23.10
N LYS A 86 -33.01 -1.06 -23.56
CA LYS A 86 -32.21 -2.03 -24.30
C LYS A 86 -30.98 -2.44 -23.51
N ILE A 87 -30.61 -3.72 -23.65
CA ILE A 87 -29.38 -4.25 -23.07
C ILE A 87 -28.18 -3.55 -23.71
N SER A 88 -27.28 -3.07 -22.86
CA SER A 88 -26.10 -2.31 -23.24
C SER A 88 -24.82 -3.03 -22.83
N ILE A 89 -23.88 -3.14 -23.78
CA ILE A 89 -22.59 -3.80 -23.55
C ILE A 89 -21.46 -2.81 -23.80
N LEU A 90 -20.53 -2.68 -22.84
CA LEU A 90 -19.32 -1.88 -22.99
C LEU A 90 -18.12 -2.78 -23.31
N LEU A 91 -17.44 -2.53 -24.42
CA LEU A 91 -16.15 -3.11 -24.74
C LEU A 91 -15.02 -2.21 -24.22
N ASP A 92 -14.25 -2.72 -23.25
CA ASP A 92 -12.97 -2.16 -22.83
C ASP A 92 -11.80 -2.89 -23.50
N ASN A 93 -11.30 -2.29 -24.57
CA ASN A 93 -10.09 -2.72 -25.27
C ASN A 93 -8.87 -1.84 -24.94
N THR A 94 -8.91 -1.10 -23.82
CA THR A 94 -7.77 -0.27 -23.40
C THR A 94 -6.57 -1.17 -23.17
N LYS A 95 -5.43 -0.91 -23.80
CA LYS A 95 -4.21 -1.67 -23.49
C LYS A 95 -3.78 -1.39 -22.06
N ILE A 96 -3.34 -2.42 -21.34
CA ILE A 96 -2.64 -2.21 -20.08
C ILE A 96 -1.35 -1.46 -20.44
N PRO A 97 -1.13 -0.23 -19.95
CA PRO A 97 0.02 0.52 -20.40
C PRO A 97 1.30 -0.17 -19.92
N GLU A 98 2.27 -0.28 -20.81
CA GLU A 98 3.58 -0.81 -20.45
C GLU A 98 4.26 0.12 -19.46
N ILE A 99 4.91 -0.48 -18.47
CA ILE A 99 5.70 0.29 -17.51
C ILE A 99 7.04 0.56 -18.19
N SER A 100 7.20 1.75 -18.78
CA SER A 100 8.49 2.17 -19.34
C SER A 100 9.36 2.78 -18.24
N SER A 101 10.68 2.58 -18.34
CA SER A 101 11.66 3.29 -17.52
C SER A 101 11.75 4.74 -17.99
N GLY A 102 10.74 5.54 -17.70
CA GLY A 102 10.81 6.98 -17.92
C GLY A 102 11.93 7.57 -17.07
N SER A 103 13.00 8.02 -17.70
CA SER A 103 14.07 8.80 -17.09
C SER A 103 13.54 10.20 -16.72
N GLU A 104 12.62 10.31 -15.76
CA GLU A 104 12.25 11.61 -15.23
C GLU A 104 13.23 11.99 -14.13
N LYS A 105 14.09 12.97 -14.44
CA LYS A 105 14.99 13.60 -13.47
C LYS A 105 14.18 14.00 -12.23
N PRO A 106 14.74 13.83 -11.00
CA PRO A 106 14.06 14.22 -9.77
C PRO A 106 13.65 15.68 -9.88
N ARG A 107 12.36 15.96 -10.08
CA ARG A 107 11.86 17.32 -10.08
C ARG A 107 12.14 17.89 -8.71
N LYS A 108 13.02 18.90 -8.63
CA LYS A 108 13.29 19.68 -7.42
C LYS A 108 11.94 20.03 -6.78
N ARG A 109 11.68 19.47 -5.59
CA ARG A 109 10.54 19.82 -4.75
C ARG A 109 10.57 21.34 -4.55
N LYS A 110 9.72 22.08 -5.26
CA LYS A 110 9.41 23.45 -4.86
C LYS A 110 8.53 23.33 -3.63
N THR A 111 9.10 23.71 -2.49
CA THR A 111 8.47 23.95 -1.20
C THR A 111 7.36 25.00 -1.37
N LEU A 112 6.21 24.59 -1.88
CA LEU A 112 5.08 25.48 -2.15
C LEU A 112 3.79 24.81 -1.72
N LEU A 113 3.74 24.41 -0.45
CA LEU A 113 2.50 24.36 0.35
C LEU A 113 2.81 24.21 1.85
N LYS A 114 3.65 25.09 2.41
CA LYS A 114 3.96 25.08 3.86
C LYS A 114 3.06 25.97 4.72
N HIS A 115 2.02 26.62 4.17
CA HIS A 115 1.25 27.62 4.91
C HIS A 115 -0.29 27.51 4.86
N LYS A 116 -0.90 26.35 4.60
CA LYS A 116 -2.37 26.20 4.77
C LYS A 116 -2.86 24.91 5.44
N ILE A 117 -1.99 24.10 6.03
CA ILE A 117 -2.39 22.90 6.80
C ILE A 117 -1.73 22.95 8.19
N GLN A 118 -2.07 23.96 8.99
CA GLN A 118 -1.59 24.07 10.37
C GLN A 118 -2.65 24.35 11.42
N ASN A 119 -3.93 24.49 11.05
CA ASN A 119 -5.00 24.84 12.02
C ASN A 119 -6.23 23.93 11.95
N TYR A 120 -6.07 22.60 11.88
CA TYR A 120 -7.24 21.71 12.04
C TYR A 120 -6.88 20.49 12.91
N THR A 121 -6.94 20.70 14.21
CA THR A 121 -7.07 19.62 15.19
C THR A 121 -8.55 19.28 15.41
N HIS A 122 -8.76 18.00 15.74
CA HIS A 122 -9.93 17.37 16.35
C HIS A 122 -10.90 16.56 15.46
N SER A 123 -11.01 15.29 15.87
CA SER A 123 -11.88 14.19 15.44
C SER A 123 -11.45 13.37 14.20
N VAL A 124 -11.39 12.05 14.39
CA VAL A 124 -11.11 11.03 13.36
C VAL A 124 -12.10 11.11 12.19
N GLN A 125 -13.34 11.59 12.44
CA GLN A 125 -14.37 11.83 11.42
C GLN A 125 -14.04 13.00 10.47
N ASN A 126 -13.30 14.01 10.93
CA ASN A 126 -12.96 15.18 10.11
C ASN A 126 -11.89 14.87 9.05
N ASN A 127 -11.00 13.90 9.29
CA ASN A 127 -9.96 13.51 8.32
C ASN A 127 -10.50 12.64 7.17
N ILE A 128 -11.49 11.78 7.45
CA ILE A 128 -12.18 10.97 6.43
C ILE A 128 -12.98 11.89 5.51
N THR A 129 -13.78 12.77 6.11
CA THR A 129 -14.58 13.75 5.38
C THR A 129 -13.70 14.65 4.54
N LEU A 130 -12.53 15.08 5.04
CA LEU A 130 -11.61 15.91 4.29
C LEU A 130 -10.90 15.15 3.15
N ALA A 131 -10.42 13.92 3.35
CA ALA A 131 -9.81 13.11 2.28
C ALA A 131 -10.81 12.79 1.17
N VAL A 132 -12.05 12.48 1.57
CA VAL A 132 -13.17 12.24 0.66
C VAL A 132 -13.66 13.55 0.02
N GLN A 133 -13.70 14.68 0.74
CA GLN A 133 -14.00 16.00 0.20
C GLN A 133 -12.94 16.48 -0.76
N ILE A 134 -11.66 16.18 -0.55
CA ILE A 134 -10.58 16.49 -1.50
C ILE A 134 -10.73 15.66 -2.79
N LEU A 135 -11.17 14.40 -2.66
CA LEU A 135 -11.55 13.56 -3.80
C LEU A 135 -12.85 14.01 -4.49
N ILE A 136 -13.75 14.69 -3.78
CA ILE A 136 -15.05 15.15 -4.29
C ILE A 136 -15.00 16.61 -4.77
N SER A 137 -14.07 17.43 -4.27
CA SER A 137 -13.99 18.86 -4.58
C SER A 137 -13.46 19.05 -5.99
N GLU A 138 -14.33 19.49 -6.88
CA GLU A 138 -14.07 19.76 -8.30
C GLU A 138 -13.00 20.86 -8.52
N SER A 139 -12.64 21.61 -7.47
CA SER A 139 -11.77 22.77 -7.57
C SER A 139 -10.28 22.40 -7.62
N ASN A 140 -9.72 22.48 -8.84
CA ASN A 140 -8.30 22.55 -9.23
C ASN A 140 -7.62 21.25 -9.69
N LEU A 141 -8.13 20.62 -10.75
CA LEU A 141 -7.65 19.32 -11.26
C LEU A 141 -7.37 19.24 -12.77
N THR A 142 -6.92 20.31 -13.42
CA THR A 142 -6.58 20.30 -14.86
C THR A 142 -5.40 19.39 -15.25
N LYS A 143 -4.62 18.84 -14.30
CA LYS A 143 -3.50 17.91 -14.58
C LYS A 143 -3.76 16.44 -14.27
N CYS A 144 -4.81 16.11 -13.50
CA CYS A 144 -5.15 14.72 -13.19
C CYS A 144 -6.20 14.16 -14.16
N LEU A 145 -6.92 15.04 -14.87
CA LEU A 145 -7.97 14.72 -15.84
C LEU A 145 -7.46 13.97 -17.09
N GLN A 146 -6.15 13.98 -17.36
CA GLN A 146 -5.56 13.35 -18.56
C GLN A 146 -5.03 11.93 -18.33
N ASN A 147 -5.06 11.42 -17.11
CA ASN A 147 -4.14 10.34 -16.75
C ASN A 147 -4.77 8.94 -16.83
N ASN A 148 -4.49 8.26 -17.94
CA ASN A 148 -4.36 6.79 -18.10
C ASN A 148 -3.28 6.17 -17.17
N VAL A 149 -2.99 6.78 -16.02
CA VAL A 149 -1.82 6.51 -15.15
C VAL A 149 -2.20 5.67 -13.93
N SER A 150 -3.47 5.68 -13.50
CA SER A 150 -3.94 5.00 -12.27
C SER A 150 -3.78 3.47 -12.28
N GLY A 151 -3.71 2.85 -13.47
CA GLY A 151 -3.46 1.42 -13.66
C GLY A 151 -2.00 1.05 -13.96
N ARG A 152 -1.14 2.01 -14.32
CA ARG A 152 0.21 1.74 -14.87
C ARG A 152 1.13 1.03 -13.89
N TYR A 153 1.07 1.43 -12.63
CA TYR A 153 2.06 1.06 -11.61
C TYR A 153 1.50 0.13 -10.53
N CYS A 154 0.20 -0.20 -10.59
CA CYS A 154 -0.44 -1.10 -9.65
C CYS A 154 -0.20 -2.56 -10.08
N THR A 155 0.62 -3.28 -9.33
CA THR A 155 0.92 -4.71 -9.60
C THR A 155 -0.33 -5.58 -9.53
N ILE A 156 -1.28 -5.24 -8.65
CA ILE A 156 -2.55 -5.97 -8.50
C ILE A 156 -3.44 -5.87 -9.74
N THR A 157 -3.52 -4.71 -10.38
CA THR A 157 -4.37 -4.54 -11.57
C THR A 157 -3.87 -5.42 -12.71
N ARG A 158 -2.54 -5.51 -12.85
CA ARG A 158 -1.92 -6.39 -13.84
C ARG A 158 -2.17 -7.87 -13.56
N SER A 159 -2.15 -8.30 -12.30
CA SER A 159 -2.52 -9.67 -11.93
C SER A 159 -4.03 -9.95 -11.98
N ARG A 160 -4.85 -8.94 -12.30
CA ARG A 160 -6.31 -9.02 -12.44
C ARG A 160 -6.76 -8.61 -13.85
N ASN A 161 -6.00 -9.05 -14.86
CA ASN A 161 -6.32 -8.88 -16.29
C ASN A 161 -6.55 -7.43 -16.73
N GLY A 162 -5.95 -6.46 -16.03
CA GLY A 162 -6.12 -5.05 -16.37
C GLY A 162 -7.55 -4.53 -16.16
N ILE A 163 -8.37 -5.21 -15.36
CA ILE A 163 -9.74 -4.79 -15.05
C ILE A 163 -9.69 -3.52 -14.18
N GLU A 164 -10.38 -2.46 -14.61
CA GLU A 164 -10.32 -1.13 -13.97
C GLU A 164 -10.74 -1.16 -12.50
N THR A 165 -11.69 -2.03 -12.15
CA THR A 165 -12.18 -2.25 -10.78
C THR A 165 -11.03 -2.52 -9.79
N TRP A 166 -9.98 -3.21 -10.23
CA TRP A 166 -8.80 -3.53 -9.44
C TRP A 166 -7.68 -2.49 -9.53
N SER A 167 -7.92 -1.36 -10.20
CA SER A 167 -7.00 -0.23 -10.34
C SER A 167 -7.07 0.72 -9.14
N ALA A 168 -6.14 1.66 -9.05
CA ALA A 168 -6.23 2.72 -8.06
C ALA A 168 -7.48 3.61 -8.29
N LYS A 169 -7.81 3.87 -9.57
CA LYS A 169 -9.03 4.61 -9.94
C LYS A 169 -10.27 3.81 -9.54
N GLY A 170 -10.35 2.53 -9.91
CA GLY A 170 -11.48 1.67 -9.57
C GLY A 170 -11.74 1.63 -8.07
N ARG A 171 -10.70 1.42 -7.26
CA ARG A 171 -10.83 1.46 -5.79
C ARG A 171 -11.36 2.79 -5.27
N MET A 172 -10.90 3.93 -5.78
CA MET A 172 -11.44 5.22 -5.33
C MET A 172 -12.90 5.42 -5.70
N LEU A 173 -13.31 4.97 -6.88
CA LEU A 173 -14.72 5.00 -7.29
C LEU A 173 -15.57 4.11 -6.39
N LEU A 174 -15.12 2.90 -6.07
CA LEU A 174 -15.83 2.00 -5.16
C LEU A 174 -15.94 2.57 -3.74
N ILE A 175 -14.87 3.17 -3.21
CA ILE A 175 -14.92 3.88 -1.92
C ILE A 175 -15.95 5.00 -1.99
N ARG A 176 -15.94 5.82 -3.05
CA ARG A 176 -16.93 6.88 -3.26
C ARG A 176 -18.35 6.32 -3.27
N GLY A 177 -18.60 5.25 -4.02
CA GLY A 177 -19.93 4.62 -4.11
C GLY A 177 -20.40 4.11 -2.75
N LEU A 178 -19.51 3.46 -2.00
CA LEU A 178 -19.81 3.00 -0.63
C LEU A 178 -20.11 4.18 0.32
N MET A 179 -19.37 5.27 0.24
CA MET A 179 -19.57 6.45 1.11
C MET A 179 -20.83 7.25 0.75
N LYS A 180 -21.25 7.24 -0.52
CA LYS A 180 -22.47 7.90 -0.97
C LYS A 180 -23.74 7.08 -0.77
N GLY A 181 -23.60 5.78 -0.50
CA GLY A 181 -24.72 4.84 -0.48
C GLY A 181 -25.15 4.35 -1.86
N ASP A 182 -24.35 4.60 -2.90
CA ASP A 182 -24.58 4.09 -4.25
C ASP A 182 -24.26 2.58 -4.36
N LEU A 183 -23.42 2.08 -3.44
CA LEU A 183 -23.02 0.68 -3.34
C LEU A 183 -23.16 0.17 -1.92
N GLU A 184 -23.63 -1.06 -1.78
CA GLU A 184 -23.57 -1.81 -0.52
C GLU A 184 -22.26 -2.61 -0.42
N THR A 185 -21.91 -3.02 0.79
CA THR A 185 -20.77 -3.91 1.01
C THR A 185 -21.07 -5.29 0.48
N SER A 186 -20.29 -5.77 -0.49
CA SER A 186 -20.31 -7.14 -0.98
C SER A 186 -18.96 -7.83 -0.71
N LYS A 187 -18.93 -9.17 -0.80
CA LYS A 187 -17.68 -9.94 -0.72
C LYS A 187 -16.65 -9.47 -1.77
N LYS A 188 -17.09 -9.24 -3.01
CA LYS A 188 -16.21 -8.78 -4.09
C LYS A 188 -15.64 -7.40 -3.79
N LEU A 189 -16.46 -6.46 -3.33
CA LEU A 189 -16.02 -5.12 -2.95
C LEU A 189 -14.97 -5.19 -1.83
N ILE A 190 -15.22 -6.00 -0.80
CA ILE A 190 -14.26 -6.25 0.29
C ILE A 190 -12.95 -6.80 -0.28
N ASP A 191 -12.99 -7.84 -1.12
CA ASP A 191 -11.80 -8.43 -1.72
C ASP A 191 -11.00 -7.41 -2.53
N ILE A 192 -11.65 -6.54 -3.31
CA ILE A 192 -11.00 -5.48 -4.10
C ILE A 192 -10.24 -4.50 -3.20
N LEU A 193 -10.88 -4.06 -2.11
CA LEU A 193 -10.31 -3.11 -1.17
C LEU A 193 -9.17 -3.74 -0.35
N TYR A 194 -9.31 -4.99 0.09
CA TYR A 194 -8.31 -5.71 0.89
C TYR A 194 -7.14 -6.27 0.07
N THR A 195 -7.27 -6.42 -1.25
CA THR A 195 -6.13 -6.78 -2.12
C THR A 195 -5.17 -5.60 -2.35
N CYS A 196 -5.54 -4.36 -2.00
CA CYS A 196 -4.60 -3.23 -2.08
C CYS A 196 -3.43 -3.43 -1.10
N SER A 197 -2.19 -3.33 -1.57
CA SER A 197 -1.01 -3.40 -0.68
C SER A 197 -0.67 -2.08 0.00
N GLU A 198 -1.46 -1.03 -0.22
CA GLU A 198 -1.28 0.32 0.35
C GLU A 198 0.07 0.98 0.02
N CYS A 199 0.83 0.37 -0.90
CA CYS A 199 2.22 0.72 -1.15
C CYS A 199 2.43 2.15 -1.68
N GLY A 200 1.39 2.84 -2.15
CA GLY A 200 1.46 4.21 -2.65
C GLY A 200 2.04 4.38 -4.06
N ASN A 201 2.33 3.30 -4.80
CA ASN A 201 2.97 3.39 -6.12
C ASN A 201 2.08 4.06 -7.20
N CYS A 202 0.76 4.00 -7.02
CA CYS A 202 -0.22 4.60 -7.93
C CYS A 202 -0.14 6.13 -8.06
N PHE A 203 0.69 6.81 -7.25
CA PHE A 203 0.79 8.28 -7.20
C PHE A 203 2.21 8.84 -7.13
N SER A 204 3.24 8.03 -7.39
CA SER A 204 4.64 8.50 -7.37
C SER A 204 4.90 9.65 -8.37
N GLU A 205 4.03 9.84 -9.36
CA GLU A 205 4.14 10.86 -10.41
C GLU A 205 3.14 12.02 -10.29
N SER A 206 2.10 11.94 -9.43
CA SER A 206 1.10 13.00 -9.36
C SER A 206 1.59 14.15 -8.46
N SER A 207 1.75 15.33 -9.05
CA SER A 207 2.20 16.58 -8.38
C SER A 207 1.40 17.02 -7.14
N LYS A 208 0.27 16.38 -6.85
CA LYS A 208 -0.43 16.45 -5.56
C LYS A 208 -0.38 15.04 -4.97
N GLN A 209 0.26 14.88 -3.81
CA GLN A 209 0.16 13.67 -3.00
C GLN A 209 -1.30 13.49 -2.61
N SER A 210 -2.07 12.83 -3.45
CA SER A 210 -3.40 12.41 -3.07
C SER A 210 -3.25 11.17 -2.21
N ASP A 211 -3.70 11.28 -0.97
CA ASP A 211 -3.61 10.28 0.10
C ASP A 211 -4.53 9.05 -0.16
N PHE A 212 -4.48 8.45 -1.35
CA PHE A 212 -5.34 7.32 -1.74
C PHE A 212 -5.08 6.09 -0.87
N HIS A 213 -3.83 5.86 -0.48
CA HIS A 213 -3.50 4.82 0.49
C HIS A 213 -4.17 5.07 1.85
N LYS A 214 -4.32 6.34 2.27
CA LYS A 214 -5.08 6.69 3.48
C LYS A 214 -6.57 6.45 3.30
N ALA A 215 -7.13 6.75 2.13
CA ALA A 215 -8.52 6.41 1.82
C ALA A 215 -8.77 4.88 1.95
N ILE A 216 -7.80 4.06 1.54
CA ILE A 216 -7.83 2.59 1.75
C ILE A 216 -7.80 2.25 3.25
N PHE A 217 -6.88 2.82 4.03
CA PHE A 217 -6.85 2.57 5.48
C PHE A 217 -8.18 2.93 6.16
N HIS A 218 -8.74 4.08 5.82
CA HIS A 218 -10.01 4.56 6.39
C HIS A 218 -11.20 3.68 6.00
N VAL A 219 -11.34 3.31 4.72
CA VAL A 219 -12.48 2.46 4.32
C VAL A 219 -12.37 1.07 4.94
N ARG A 220 -11.16 0.52 5.09
CA ARG A 220 -10.93 -0.75 5.79
C ARG A 220 -11.32 -0.64 7.26
N ASN A 221 -11.03 0.48 7.92
CA ASN A 221 -11.47 0.72 9.29
C ASN A 221 -12.99 0.75 9.41
N ILE A 222 -13.70 1.44 8.52
CA ILE A 222 -15.18 1.44 8.48
C ILE A 222 -15.73 0.02 8.28
N ILE A 223 -15.11 -0.76 7.38
CA ILE A 223 -15.49 -2.16 7.12
C ILE A 223 -15.24 -3.04 8.35
N ALA A 224 -14.10 -2.86 9.03
CA ALA A 224 -13.72 -3.60 10.22
C ALA A 224 -14.64 -3.29 11.42
N GLU A 225 -15.02 -2.02 11.63
CA GLU A 225 -15.98 -1.61 12.66
C GLU A 225 -17.35 -2.27 12.48
N LYS A 226 -17.76 -2.49 11.23
CA LYS A 226 -18.98 -3.23 10.89
C LYS A 226 -18.82 -4.75 10.95
N LYS A 227 -17.63 -5.26 11.30
CA LYS A 227 -17.28 -6.70 11.32
C LYS A 227 -17.47 -7.38 9.96
N LEU A 228 -17.22 -6.66 8.87
CA LEU A 228 -17.33 -7.15 7.50
C LEU A 228 -15.95 -7.40 6.85
N GLY A 229 -14.86 -7.10 7.55
CA GLY A 229 -13.50 -7.36 7.07
C GLY A 229 -13.18 -8.86 7.07
N PRO A 230 -12.13 -9.30 6.36
CA PRO A 230 -11.73 -10.71 6.35
C PRO A 230 -11.40 -11.25 7.74
N ASP A 231 -11.99 -12.39 8.10
CA ASP A 231 -11.88 -13.01 9.45
C ASP A 231 -10.44 -13.29 9.89
N ILE A 232 -9.54 -13.55 8.93
CA ILE A 232 -8.12 -13.79 9.20
C ILE A 232 -7.46 -12.65 9.98
N PHE A 233 -7.94 -11.40 9.83
CA PHE A 233 -7.41 -10.27 10.57
C PHE A 233 -7.85 -10.26 12.04
N GLN A 234 -9.03 -10.79 12.35
CA GLN A 234 -9.46 -11.00 13.75
C GLN A 234 -8.58 -12.05 14.43
N THR A 235 -8.30 -13.16 13.74
CA THR A 235 -7.33 -14.17 14.21
C THR A 235 -5.94 -13.56 14.39
N THR A 236 -5.52 -12.70 13.47
CA THR A 236 -4.23 -11.99 13.56
C THR A 236 -4.18 -11.07 14.79
N ALA A 237 -5.26 -10.34 15.07
CA ALA A 237 -5.37 -9.50 16.26
C ALA A 237 -5.31 -10.31 17.55
N PHE A 238 -6.04 -11.42 17.61
CA PHE A 238 -5.96 -12.36 18.72
C PHE A 238 -4.53 -12.86 18.93
N ASN A 239 -3.85 -13.31 17.87
CA ASN A 239 -2.46 -13.78 17.94
C ASN A 239 -1.51 -12.70 18.46
N ILE A 240 -1.63 -11.47 17.95
CA ILE A 240 -0.81 -10.34 18.41
C ILE A 240 -1.05 -10.05 19.89
N SER A 241 -2.31 -10.03 20.34
CA SER A 241 -2.64 -9.78 21.75
C SER A 241 -2.08 -10.87 22.69
N ARG A 242 -2.00 -12.11 22.21
CA ARG A 242 -1.60 -13.26 23.02
C ARG A 242 -0.10 -13.50 23.03
N THR A 243 0.56 -13.41 21.88
CA THR A 243 1.98 -13.80 21.72
C THR A 243 2.85 -12.68 21.19
N GLY A 244 2.28 -11.52 20.86
CA GLY A 244 3.04 -10.42 20.25
C GLY A 244 3.54 -10.72 18.84
N ASP A 245 2.98 -11.72 18.17
CA ASP A 245 3.38 -12.16 16.82
C ASP A 245 2.14 -12.50 15.96
N PRO A 246 2.01 -11.94 14.74
CA PRO A 246 0.87 -12.21 13.85
C PRO A 246 0.66 -13.70 13.53
N ALA A 247 1.75 -14.48 13.51
CA ALA A 247 1.73 -15.90 13.18
C ALA A 247 1.60 -16.80 14.42
N ALA A 248 1.20 -16.25 15.57
CA ALA A 248 1.08 -16.96 16.85
C ALA A 248 2.37 -17.65 17.30
N THR A 249 3.53 -17.11 16.90
CA THR A 249 4.82 -17.63 17.37
C THR A 249 4.94 -17.38 18.88
N PRO A 250 5.27 -18.40 19.70
CA PRO A 250 5.49 -18.21 21.14
C PRO A 250 6.59 -17.18 21.42
N SER A 251 6.41 -16.38 22.48
CA SER A 251 7.31 -15.27 22.81
C SER A 251 8.74 -15.74 23.14
N GLU A 252 8.88 -16.92 23.73
CA GLU A 252 10.16 -17.53 24.10
C GLU A 252 11.04 -17.83 22.87
N LYS A 253 10.40 -18.03 21.70
CA LYS A 253 11.14 -18.27 20.46
C LYS A 253 11.77 -17.02 19.88
N ARG A 254 11.31 -15.83 20.31
CA ARG A 254 11.68 -14.54 19.70
C ARG A 254 13.18 -14.36 19.69
N PHE A 255 13.87 -14.69 20.77
CA PHE A 255 15.30 -14.40 20.95
C PHE A 255 16.21 -15.62 20.77
N THR A 256 15.68 -16.72 20.22
CA THR A 256 16.45 -17.95 19.99
C THR A 256 17.67 -17.74 19.08
N TRP A 257 17.66 -16.72 18.22
CA TRP A 257 18.80 -16.34 17.39
C TRP A 257 20.00 -15.80 18.18
N LEU A 258 19.84 -15.51 19.48
CA LEU A 258 20.92 -15.16 20.41
C LEU A 258 21.46 -16.36 21.19
N ASN A 259 20.86 -17.55 21.11
CA ASN A 259 21.23 -18.68 21.99
C ASN A 259 22.70 -19.11 21.85
N ASN A 260 23.29 -18.93 20.66
CA ASN A 260 24.68 -19.27 20.39
C ASN A 260 25.66 -18.13 20.72
N ILE A 261 25.20 -17.03 21.32
CA ILE A 261 26.03 -15.90 21.71
C ILE A 261 26.31 -15.99 23.21
N THR A 262 27.57 -16.23 23.58
CA THR A 262 28.01 -16.40 24.97
C THR A 262 28.12 -15.07 25.73
N ASN A 263 28.59 -14.00 25.07
CA ASN A 263 28.78 -12.67 25.68
C ASN A 263 27.72 -11.67 25.23
N LYS A 264 26.48 -11.91 25.67
CA LYS A 264 25.36 -10.97 25.50
C LYS A 264 25.59 -9.76 26.43
N ASN A 265 26.20 -8.70 25.91
CA ASN A 265 26.48 -7.49 26.70
C ASN A 265 25.36 -6.49 26.44
N PHE A 266 24.32 -6.52 27.27
CA PHE A 266 23.27 -5.52 27.30
C PHE A 266 23.60 -4.52 28.40
N SER A 267 23.42 -3.24 28.13
CA SER A 267 23.70 -2.22 29.13
C SER A 267 22.58 -2.11 30.17
N GLU A 268 22.97 -1.90 31.42
CA GLU A 268 22.06 -1.57 32.52
C GLU A 268 21.50 -0.14 32.37
N ASN A 269 22.24 0.76 31.74
CA ASN A 269 21.84 2.14 31.45
C ASN A 269 22.00 2.43 29.94
N PRO A 270 21.11 1.89 29.10
CA PRO A 270 21.23 1.95 27.65
C PRO A 270 20.79 3.31 27.06
N ASP A 271 21.51 3.81 26.06
CA ASP A 271 21.08 4.97 25.26
C ASP A 271 20.13 4.55 24.12
N ILE A 272 20.23 3.27 23.72
CA ILE A 272 19.57 2.71 22.53
C ILE A 272 18.71 1.51 22.93
N LEU A 273 17.45 1.53 22.49
CA LEU A 273 16.66 0.31 22.37
C LEU A 273 16.74 -0.22 20.93
N TYR A 274 17.30 -1.41 20.76
CA TYR A 274 17.16 -2.14 19.51
C TYR A 274 15.78 -2.83 19.48
N TRP A 275 14.85 -2.22 18.74
CA TRP A 275 13.56 -2.79 18.41
C TRP A 275 13.69 -3.75 17.23
N VAL A 276 13.70 -5.05 17.52
CA VAL A 276 13.92 -6.11 16.53
C VAL A 276 12.72 -6.22 15.59
N GLY A 277 11.52 -6.32 16.15
CA GLY A 277 10.26 -6.52 15.45
C GLY A 277 9.94 -8.00 15.18
N CYS A 278 8.65 -8.35 15.12
CA CYS A 278 8.19 -9.73 15.10
C CYS A 278 8.68 -10.51 13.87
N MET A 279 8.58 -9.91 12.67
CA MET A 279 9.05 -10.54 11.43
C MET A 279 10.55 -10.74 11.42
N VAL A 280 11.32 -9.74 11.88
CA VAL A 280 12.79 -9.82 11.87
C VAL A 280 13.27 -10.87 12.85
N SER A 281 12.67 -10.94 14.04
CA SER A 281 13.05 -11.89 15.07
C SER A 281 12.75 -13.34 14.68
N ASN A 282 11.55 -13.59 14.11
CA ASN A 282 11.06 -14.95 13.90
C ASN A 282 11.24 -15.46 12.47
N ARG A 283 11.20 -14.60 11.46
CA ARG A 283 11.22 -14.99 10.04
C ARG A 283 12.54 -14.68 9.34
N THR A 284 13.21 -13.60 9.74
CA THR A 284 14.53 -13.23 9.19
C THR A 284 15.58 -13.03 10.29
N PRO A 285 15.84 -14.03 11.15
CA PRO A 285 16.75 -13.90 12.30
C PRO A 285 18.19 -13.54 11.91
N LYS A 286 18.61 -13.83 10.67
CA LYS A 286 19.90 -13.38 10.13
C LYS A 286 20.02 -11.85 10.08
N THR A 287 18.93 -11.15 9.77
CA THR A 287 18.88 -9.67 9.83
C THR A 287 18.95 -9.21 11.28
N ALA A 288 18.26 -9.91 12.19
CA ALA A 288 18.30 -9.59 13.61
C ALA A 288 19.73 -9.64 14.16
N LEU A 289 20.41 -10.75 13.89
CA LEU A 289 21.79 -11.00 14.27
C LEU A 289 22.78 -10.05 13.59
N ALA A 290 22.62 -9.75 12.30
CA ALA A 290 23.51 -8.84 11.59
C ALA A 290 23.52 -7.44 12.21
N PHE A 291 22.34 -6.90 12.55
CA PHE A 291 22.28 -5.59 13.19
C PHE A 291 22.79 -5.62 14.64
N TYR A 292 22.52 -6.69 15.39
CA TYR A 292 23.13 -6.91 16.70
C TYR A 292 24.67 -6.90 16.62
N THR A 293 25.26 -7.59 15.64
CA THR A 293 26.72 -7.62 15.43
C THR A 293 27.27 -6.23 15.13
N ILE A 294 26.57 -5.42 14.33
CA ILE A 294 26.96 -4.03 14.07
C ILE A 294 26.95 -3.20 15.35
N LEU A 295 25.90 -3.32 16.18
CA LEU A 295 25.82 -2.62 17.46
C LEU A 295 26.97 -3.01 18.39
N LYS A 296 27.35 -4.29 18.41
CA LYS A 296 28.49 -4.79 19.17
C LYS A 296 29.83 -4.27 18.66
N GLU A 297 30.03 -4.24 17.34
CA GLU A 297 31.27 -3.78 16.70
C GLU A 297 31.55 -2.31 17.01
N VAL A 298 30.51 -1.46 16.94
CA VAL A 298 30.63 -0.03 17.27
C VAL A 298 30.56 0.25 18.78
N GLN A 299 30.58 -0.80 19.60
CA GLN A 299 30.50 -0.72 21.06
C GLN A 299 29.31 0.13 21.54
N ALA A 300 28.17 0.00 20.86
CA ALA A 300 26.96 0.76 21.19
C ALA A 300 26.48 0.44 22.61
N ASN A 301 25.99 1.47 23.30
CA ASN A 301 25.33 1.34 24.59
C ASN A 301 23.83 1.03 24.38
N PHE A 302 23.48 -0.26 24.26
CA PHE A 302 22.13 -0.68 23.88
C PHE A 302 21.53 -1.79 24.74
N THR A 303 20.20 -1.88 24.70
CA THR A 303 19.40 -2.99 25.23
C THR A 303 18.36 -3.45 24.22
N MET A 304 17.62 -4.51 24.56
CA MET A 304 16.47 -5.03 23.82
C MET A 304 15.35 -5.43 24.80
N LEU A 305 14.10 -5.44 24.34
CA LEU A 305 12.95 -5.80 25.18
C LEU A 305 12.75 -7.32 25.36
N GLY A 306 13.54 -8.17 24.71
CA GLY A 306 13.39 -9.61 24.89
C GLY A 306 12.06 -10.14 24.36
N GLU A 307 11.53 -11.10 25.11
CA GLU A 307 10.22 -11.72 24.88
C GLU A 307 9.07 -10.70 25.01
N ASP A 308 9.28 -9.61 25.75
CA ASP A 308 8.27 -8.58 26.02
C ASP A 308 8.06 -7.58 24.86
N GLU A 309 8.86 -7.63 23.79
CA GLU A 309 8.84 -6.62 22.72
C GLU A 309 7.49 -6.56 21.97
N GLY A 310 6.94 -7.71 21.58
CA GLY A 310 5.65 -7.79 20.87
C GLY A 310 5.65 -7.30 19.41
N CYS A 311 4.47 -7.02 18.85
CA CYS A 311 4.30 -6.59 17.46
C CYS A 311 4.15 -5.06 17.39
N CYS A 312 4.67 -4.41 16.34
CA CYS A 312 4.47 -2.96 16.15
C CYS A 312 3.02 -2.55 15.83
N GLY A 313 2.14 -3.49 15.50
CA GLY A 313 0.74 -3.23 15.18
C GLY A 313 0.44 -2.82 13.73
N TYR A 314 1.44 -2.78 12.84
CA TYR A 314 1.26 -2.37 11.43
C TYR A 314 0.12 -3.12 10.71
N VAL A 315 0.03 -4.44 10.88
CA VAL A 315 -0.99 -5.28 10.22
C VAL A 315 -2.40 -4.99 10.73
N LEU A 316 -2.55 -4.63 12.02
CA LEU A 316 -3.84 -4.23 12.59
C LEU A 316 -4.29 -2.91 12.00
N PHE A 317 -3.35 -1.98 11.86
CA PHE A 317 -3.60 -0.72 11.20
C PHE A 317 -4.02 -0.89 9.73
N SER A 318 -3.23 -1.65 8.96
CA SER A 318 -3.46 -1.94 7.53
C SER A 318 -4.76 -2.68 7.27
N SER A 319 -5.22 -3.52 8.21
CA SER A 319 -6.49 -4.25 8.09
C SER A 319 -7.72 -3.46 8.55
N GLY A 320 -7.54 -2.28 9.15
CA GLY A 320 -8.62 -1.43 9.67
C GLY A 320 -8.97 -1.66 11.14
N LEU A 321 -8.28 -2.56 11.85
CA LEU A 321 -8.47 -2.87 13.27
C LEU A 321 -7.79 -1.83 14.16
N TRP A 322 -8.29 -0.60 14.06
CA TRP A 322 -7.66 0.59 14.65
C TRP A 322 -7.79 0.65 16.17
N ASN A 323 -8.83 0.05 16.76
CA ASN A 323 -8.99 -0.01 18.21
C ASN A 323 -7.91 -0.91 18.82
N GLU A 324 -7.70 -2.09 18.24
CA GLU A 324 -6.67 -3.04 18.60
C GLU A 324 -5.27 -2.44 18.36
N ALA A 325 -5.06 -1.82 17.21
CA ALA A 325 -3.80 -1.13 16.90
C ALA A 325 -3.48 -0.02 17.91
N LYS A 326 -4.49 0.73 18.38
CA LYS A 326 -4.31 1.81 19.37
C LYS A 326 -3.96 1.28 20.76
N ILE A 327 -4.51 0.12 21.16
CA ILE A 327 -4.12 -0.55 22.41
C ILE A 327 -2.64 -0.93 22.35
N ILE A 328 -2.24 -1.62 21.28
CA ILE A 328 -0.83 -1.99 21.04
C ILE A 328 0.09 -0.76 21.03
N ALA A 329 -0.31 0.32 20.36
CA ALA A 329 0.48 1.56 20.32
C ALA A 329 0.76 2.12 21.72
N LYS A 330 -0.25 2.16 22.59
CA LYS A 330 -0.10 2.64 23.98
C LYS A 330 0.82 1.73 24.80
N GLU A 331 0.68 0.41 24.67
CA GLU A 331 1.53 -0.55 25.37
C GLU A 331 2.99 -0.43 24.95
N ILE A 332 3.25 -0.28 23.64
CA ILE A 332 4.60 -0.07 23.10
C ILE A 332 5.23 1.20 23.67
N ILE A 333 4.48 2.31 23.66
CA ILE A 333 4.97 3.59 24.20
C ILE A 333 5.34 3.42 25.67
N GLN A 334 4.46 2.83 26.49
CA GLN A 334 4.74 2.59 27.90
C GLN A 334 5.96 1.68 28.13
N LYS A 335 6.15 0.65 27.29
CA LYS A 335 7.33 -0.22 27.36
C LYS A 335 8.60 0.56 27.05
N ILE A 336 8.59 1.37 26.00
CA ILE A 336 9.75 2.19 25.61
C ILE A 336 10.04 3.25 26.67
N GLU A 337 9.02 3.95 27.18
CA GLU A 337 9.17 4.95 28.25
C GLU A 337 9.89 4.36 29.48
N LYS A 338 9.54 3.14 29.89
CA LYS A 338 10.17 2.45 31.03
C LYS A 338 11.66 2.16 30.82
N THR A 339 12.13 2.08 29.58
CA THR A 339 13.55 1.85 29.30
C THR A 339 14.41 3.10 29.48
N GLY A 340 13.83 4.30 29.41
CA GLY A 340 14.57 5.56 29.53
C GLY A 340 15.55 5.86 28.38
N VAL A 341 15.52 5.09 27.29
CA VAL A 341 16.45 5.23 26.16
C VAL A 341 16.23 6.53 25.39
N GLU A 342 17.30 7.09 24.84
CA GLU A 342 17.24 8.26 23.97
C GLU A 342 16.77 7.93 22.55
N LYS A 343 17.02 6.69 22.10
CA LYS A 343 16.79 6.28 20.71
C LYS A 343 16.21 4.87 20.62
N VAL A 344 15.24 4.69 19.73
CA VAL A 344 14.75 3.38 19.28
C VAL A 344 15.22 3.14 17.86
N ILE A 345 15.88 2.01 17.62
CA ILE A 345 16.39 1.66 16.31
C ILE A 345 15.77 0.36 15.84
N THR A 346 15.25 0.34 14.61
CA THR A 346 14.68 -0.87 14.00
C THR A 346 15.16 -1.10 12.57
N PRO A 347 15.49 -2.35 12.18
CA PRO A 347 15.77 -2.71 10.79
C PRO A 347 14.50 -2.98 9.97
N CYS A 348 13.32 -2.91 10.58
CA CYS A 348 12.06 -3.16 9.90
C CYS A 348 11.44 -1.86 9.37
N ALA A 349 11.38 -1.73 8.05
CA ALA A 349 10.73 -0.59 7.37
C ALA A 349 9.27 -0.39 7.82
N GLY A 350 8.52 -1.47 8.07
CA GLY A 350 7.14 -1.40 8.56
C GLY A 350 7.04 -0.90 10.01
N CYS A 351 7.91 -1.35 10.90
CA CYS A 351 7.98 -0.83 12.29
C CYS A 351 8.35 0.65 12.28
N PHE A 352 9.37 1.04 11.50
CA PHE A 352 9.80 2.43 11.36
C PHE A 352 8.67 3.33 10.85
N TYR A 353 7.96 2.93 9.79
CA TYR A 353 6.80 3.65 9.28
C TYR A 353 5.67 3.77 10.31
N THR A 354 5.41 2.68 11.04
CA THR A 354 4.35 2.66 12.07
C THR A 354 4.63 3.66 13.19
N PHE A 355 5.86 3.66 13.70
CA PHE A 355 6.28 4.52 14.80
C PHE A 355 6.38 6.00 14.40
N THR A 356 6.88 6.28 13.19
CA THR A 356 7.18 7.66 12.75
C THR A 356 6.06 8.35 12.00
N LYS A 357 5.06 7.60 11.49
CA LYS A 357 3.95 8.14 10.70
C LYS A 357 2.59 7.71 11.23
N LEU A 358 2.34 6.40 11.34
CA LEU A 358 0.99 5.92 11.64
C LEU A 358 0.52 6.28 13.05
N PHE A 359 1.36 6.06 14.07
CA PHE A 359 1.00 6.41 15.45
C PHE A 359 0.75 7.92 15.60
N PRO A 360 1.62 8.82 15.11
CA PRO A 360 1.36 10.27 15.20
C PRO A 360 0.15 10.71 14.38
N GLU A 361 0.05 10.30 13.11
CA GLU A 361 -0.97 10.83 12.18
C GLU A 361 -2.38 10.36 12.52
N ILE A 362 -2.54 9.16 13.09
CA ILE A 362 -3.86 8.53 13.26
C ILE A 362 -4.29 8.50 14.72
N PHE A 363 -3.36 8.22 15.64
CA PHE A 363 -3.67 8.11 17.07
C PHE A 363 -3.24 9.31 17.89
N ASN A 364 -2.48 10.24 17.29
CA ASN A 364 -1.82 11.34 18.01
C ASN A 364 -0.96 10.82 19.16
N LEU A 365 -0.25 9.72 18.91
CA LEU A 365 0.66 9.06 19.85
C LEU A 365 2.07 9.09 19.27
N ASN A 366 3.05 9.52 20.06
CA ASN A 366 4.45 9.57 19.66
C ASN A 366 5.26 8.58 20.48
N ILE A 367 6.27 7.97 19.87
CA ILE A 367 7.33 7.29 20.61
C ILE A 367 8.06 8.36 21.44
N PRO A 368 8.37 8.10 22.74
CA PRO A 368 8.88 9.11 23.67
C PRO A 368 10.33 9.55 23.40
N CYS A 369 10.92 9.10 22.29
CA CYS A 369 12.33 9.28 21.98
C CYS A 369 12.57 9.23 20.46
N GLU A 370 13.82 9.45 20.02
CA GLU A 370 14.14 9.46 18.60
C GLU A 370 13.98 8.06 17.98
N VAL A 371 13.31 7.96 16.83
CA VAL A 371 13.17 6.69 16.11
C VAL A 371 14.03 6.72 14.85
N LEU A 372 14.95 5.75 14.72
CA LEU A 372 15.80 5.58 13.56
C LEU A 372 15.54 4.25 12.87
N HIS A 373 15.58 4.25 11.54
CA HIS A 373 15.77 3.02 10.79
C HIS A 373 17.25 2.60 10.88
N SER A 374 17.54 1.30 10.89
CA SER A 374 18.91 0.78 11.00
C SER A 374 19.85 1.38 9.95
N THR A 375 19.36 1.66 8.74
CA THR A 375 20.16 2.30 7.69
C THR A 375 20.59 3.72 8.08
N GLN A 376 19.76 4.50 8.78
CA GLN A 376 20.14 5.84 9.21
C GLN A 376 21.26 5.77 10.26
N TYR A 377 21.14 4.83 11.19
CA TYR A 377 22.16 4.58 12.21
C TYR A 377 23.48 4.10 11.60
N ILE A 378 23.44 3.10 10.71
CA ILE A 378 24.64 2.55 10.06
C ILE A 378 25.35 3.64 9.23
N LYS A 379 24.59 4.42 8.45
CA LYS A 379 25.16 5.54 7.68
C LYS A 379 25.89 6.51 8.61
N ASN A 380 25.26 6.92 9.71
CA ASN A 380 25.88 7.82 10.67
C ASN A 380 27.20 7.24 11.22
N LYS A 381 27.23 5.96 11.60
CA LYS A 381 28.45 5.30 12.11
C LYS A 381 29.57 5.16 11.09
N ILE A 382 29.23 5.04 9.80
CA ILE A 382 30.22 5.09 8.72
C ILE A 382 30.77 6.53 8.60
N GLU A 383 29.91 7.54 8.60
CA GLU A 383 30.31 8.95 8.47
C GLU A 383 31.16 9.45 9.64
N THR A 384 30.89 8.99 10.86
CA THR A 384 31.69 9.30 12.05
C THR A 384 32.95 8.43 12.17
N LYS A 385 33.19 7.52 11.21
CA LYS A 385 34.33 6.58 11.17
C LYS A 385 34.38 5.59 12.36
N GLU A 386 33.26 5.41 13.04
CA GLU A 386 33.10 4.42 14.12
C GLU A 386 32.89 3.00 13.57
N LEU A 387 32.33 2.88 12.36
CA LEU A 387 32.13 1.61 11.67
C LEU A 387 33.03 1.53 10.42
N ARG A 388 33.88 0.52 10.36
CA ARG A 388 34.69 0.20 9.18
C ARG A 388 34.08 -0.98 8.45
N LEU A 389 33.96 -0.86 7.13
CA LEU A 389 33.36 -1.87 6.27
C LEU A 389 34.45 -2.72 5.61
N ASN A 390 34.26 -4.04 5.65
CA ASN A 390 35.14 -4.97 4.95
C ASN A 390 34.82 -4.99 3.45
N PRO A 391 35.80 -5.25 2.58
CA PRO A 391 35.56 -5.40 1.15
C PRO A 391 34.59 -6.56 0.86
N LEU A 392 33.74 -6.36 -0.13
CA LEU A 392 32.80 -7.35 -0.63
C LEU A 392 32.74 -7.28 -2.15
N ASN A 393 33.48 -8.17 -2.81
CA ASN A 393 33.43 -8.31 -4.27
C ASN A 393 32.12 -9.00 -4.70
N ALA A 394 31.06 -8.20 -4.84
CA ALA A 394 29.75 -8.64 -5.28
C ALA A 394 29.04 -7.56 -6.10
N LYS A 395 28.23 -8.01 -7.06
CA LYS A 395 27.30 -7.14 -7.77
C LYS A 395 25.90 -7.31 -7.19
N ILE A 396 25.33 -6.21 -6.68
CA ILE A 396 24.03 -6.24 -6.02
C ILE A 396 23.06 -5.21 -6.60
N THR A 397 21.78 -5.41 -6.31
CA THR A 397 20.75 -4.41 -6.56
C THR A 397 19.94 -4.16 -5.29
N TYR A 398 19.39 -2.96 -5.16
CA TYR A 398 18.61 -2.56 -4.00
C TYR A 398 17.12 -2.45 -4.37
N HIS A 399 16.28 -3.16 -3.63
CA HIS A 399 14.83 -3.05 -3.74
C HIS A 399 14.29 -2.08 -2.69
N ASP A 400 13.78 -0.94 -3.13
CA ASP A 400 13.21 0.09 -2.26
C ASP A 400 11.91 -0.38 -1.57
N PRO A 401 11.91 -0.59 -0.24
CA PRO A 401 10.70 -0.93 0.49
C PRO A 401 9.73 0.25 0.48
N CYS A 402 8.45 0.00 0.23
CA CYS A 402 7.46 1.08 0.14
C CYS A 402 7.36 1.89 1.45
N SER A 403 7.34 1.22 2.61
CA SER A 403 7.27 1.84 3.94
C SER A 403 8.45 2.78 4.21
N LEU A 404 9.67 2.39 3.82
CA LEU A 404 10.86 3.22 4.03
C LEU A 404 10.97 4.34 2.98
N GLY A 405 10.75 3.99 1.72
CA GLY A 405 10.89 4.90 0.59
C GLY A 405 9.69 5.81 0.39
N ARG A 406 8.56 5.27 -0.10
CA ARG A 406 7.39 6.09 -0.48
C ARG A 406 6.70 6.75 0.71
N HIS A 407 6.64 6.06 1.85
CA HIS A 407 5.95 6.59 3.03
C HIS A 407 6.86 7.45 3.93
N CYS A 408 8.14 7.09 4.08
CA CYS A 408 9.07 7.84 4.94
C CYS A 408 10.09 8.72 4.19
N GLY A 409 10.22 8.59 2.87
CA GLY A 409 11.12 9.41 2.05
C GLY A 409 12.59 9.00 2.09
N ILE A 410 12.92 7.84 2.66
CA ILE A 410 14.30 7.37 2.82
C ILE A 410 14.65 6.47 1.62
N TYR A 411 15.41 7.05 0.67
CA TYR A 411 15.86 6.37 -0.54
C TYR A 411 17.38 6.30 -0.66
N ASN A 412 18.09 7.38 -0.34
CA ASN A 412 19.54 7.44 -0.57
C ASN A 412 20.33 6.74 0.52
N THR A 413 19.87 6.78 1.77
CA THR A 413 20.58 6.19 2.92
C THR A 413 21.02 4.74 2.72
N PRO A 414 20.16 3.81 2.23
CA PRO A 414 20.59 2.45 1.95
C PRO A 414 21.66 2.37 0.85
N ARG A 415 21.58 3.24 -0.17
CA ARG A 415 22.52 3.26 -1.29
C ARG A 415 23.89 3.77 -0.87
N GLU A 416 23.92 4.86 -0.09
CA GLU A 416 25.15 5.45 0.45
C GLU A 416 25.90 4.44 1.34
N ILE A 417 25.19 3.59 2.09
CA ILE A 417 25.81 2.49 2.84
C ILE A 417 26.43 1.45 1.90
N LEU A 418 25.68 1.02 0.88
CA LEU A 418 26.15 0.00 -0.06
C LEU A 418 27.35 0.50 -0.87
N GLU A 419 27.32 1.74 -1.35
CA GLU A 419 28.41 2.39 -2.07
C GLU A 419 29.66 2.60 -1.20
N ALA A 420 29.52 2.66 0.13
CA ALA A 420 30.65 2.76 1.05
C ALA A 420 31.36 1.41 1.29
N ILE A 421 30.79 0.28 0.87
CA ILE A 421 31.42 -1.04 1.00
C ILE A 421 32.49 -1.19 -0.09
N PRO A 422 33.78 -1.40 0.25
CA PRO A 422 34.83 -1.56 -0.75
C PRO A 422 34.56 -2.75 -1.68
N ASP A 423 34.94 -2.63 -2.95
CA ASP A 423 34.76 -3.64 -4.01
C ASP A 423 33.31 -4.04 -4.34
N LEU A 424 32.31 -3.40 -3.74
CA LEU A 424 30.91 -3.66 -4.04
C LEU A 424 30.44 -2.89 -5.27
N GLN A 425 29.77 -3.58 -6.19
CA GLN A 425 29.14 -2.95 -7.35
C GLN A 425 27.62 -2.85 -7.15
N LEU A 426 27.11 -1.65 -6.89
CA LEU A 426 25.67 -1.38 -6.87
C LEU A 426 25.13 -1.13 -8.28
N THR A 427 24.12 -1.88 -8.69
CA THR A 427 23.39 -1.67 -9.96
C THR A 427 21.91 -1.49 -9.67
N GLU A 428 21.31 -0.38 -10.12
CA GLU A 428 19.88 -0.12 -9.93
C GLU A 428 19.01 -1.03 -10.80
N MET A 429 17.87 -1.47 -10.25
CA MET A 429 16.80 -2.03 -11.06
C MET A 429 16.17 -0.97 -11.95
N THR A 430 15.55 -1.40 -13.05
CA THR A 430 14.73 -0.57 -13.93
C THR A 430 13.70 0.27 -13.16
N PHE A 431 13.09 -0.32 -12.13
CA PHE A 431 12.15 0.34 -11.23
C PHE A 431 12.77 0.49 -9.85
N ASN A 432 13.14 1.72 -9.49
CA ASN A 432 13.75 2.05 -8.22
C ASN A 432 13.11 3.30 -7.61
N ARG A 433 13.49 3.60 -6.37
CA ARG A 433 13.01 4.72 -5.55
C ARG A 433 11.47 4.76 -5.51
N SER A 434 10.87 5.89 -5.86
CA SER A 434 9.42 6.07 -5.87
C SER A 434 8.70 5.16 -6.87
N HIS A 435 9.39 4.68 -7.91
CA HIS A 435 8.82 3.80 -8.95
C HIS A 435 9.02 2.31 -8.66
N ALA A 436 9.73 1.94 -7.59
CA ALA A 436 9.97 0.54 -7.24
C ALA A 436 8.65 -0.23 -7.11
N ARG A 437 8.56 -1.43 -7.71
CA ARG A 437 7.34 -2.24 -7.63
C ARG A 437 7.13 -2.71 -6.19
N CYS A 438 5.87 -2.82 -5.79
CA CYS A 438 5.53 -3.45 -4.51
C CYS A 438 5.99 -4.92 -4.52
N CYS A 439 6.68 -5.36 -3.47
CA CYS A 439 7.06 -6.77 -3.30
C CYS A 439 5.85 -7.68 -3.02
N GLY A 440 4.76 -7.11 -2.50
CA GLY A 440 3.49 -7.80 -2.23
C GLY A 440 3.32 -8.29 -0.79
N GLY A 441 4.27 -7.98 0.09
CA GLY A 441 4.25 -8.35 1.51
C GLY A 441 4.21 -7.16 2.46
#